data_AF-A0A968ZT54-F1
#
_entry.id   AF-A0A968ZT54-F1
#
_cell.length_a   1.000
_cell.length_b   1.000
_cell.length_c   1.000
_cell.angle_alpha   90.00
_cell.angle_beta   90.00
_cell.angle_gamma   90.00
#
_symmetry.space_group_name_H-M   'P 1'
#
loop_
_entity.id
_entity.type
_entity.pdbx_description
1 polymer ?
#
loop_
_entity_poly.entity_id
_entity_poly.type
_entity_poly.pdbx_seq_one_letter_code
_entity_poly.pdbx_strand_id
1 'polypeptide(L)'
;MDNGSISLSIDQLVSQFAAPFAQLQQQVKTYDSANQLKALVNEDVKAVVAWSSDVVTALDRYRDLKMVLPEEGSLLSADMWVRPKGAQMSPLAQQWIDFCWQTEAATPKFLLPVGGIIAGFSKP
;
A
#
# COMPACT_ATOMS: atom_id res chain seq x y z
N MET A 1 -17.50 2.85 27.43
CA MET A 1 -16.36 2.38 26.63
C MET A 1 -15.87 3.61 25.89
N ASP A 2 -14.71 4.10 26.29
CA ASP A 2 -14.12 5.35 25.81
C ASP A 2 -13.58 5.11 24.40
N ASN A 3 -14.28 5.61 23.38
CA ASN A 3 -13.73 5.69 22.03
C ASN A 3 -12.74 6.86 22.02
N GLY A 4 -11.55 6.59 22.57
CA GLY A 4 -10.41 7.50 22.60
C GLY A 4 -10.04 7.91 21.18
N SER A 5 -10.69 8.97 20.73
CA SER A 5 -10.43 9.62 19.46
C SER A 5 -9.00 10.12 19.50
N ILE A 6 -8.11 9.48 18.74
CA ILE A 6 -6.82 10.07 18.40
C ILE A 6 -7.13 11.21 17.42
N SER A 7 -7.63 12.34 17.93
CA SER A 7 -7.67 13.58 17.18
C SER A 7 -6.46 14.42 17.60
N LEU A 8 -5.26 13.94 17.25
CA LEU A 8 -4.09 14.80 17.30
C LEU A 8 -4.32 15.92 16.28
N SER A 9 -4.18 17.17 16.71
CA SER A 9 -4.19 18.30 15.78
C SER A 9 -3.00 18.21 14.83
N ILE A 10 -3.08 18.88 13.68
CA ILE A 10 -1.97 18.94 12.72
C ILE A 10 -0.70 19.44 13.42
N ASP A 11 -0.80 20.43 14.31
CA ASP A 11 0.35 20.96 15.05
C ASP A 11 0.98 19.92 15.99
N GLN A 12 0.17 19.08 16.63
CA GLN A 12 0.66 17.99 17.47
C GLN A 12 1.37 16.92 16.64
N LEU A 13 0.83 16.56 15.48
CA LEU A 13 1.47 15.63 14.54
C LEU A 13 2.80 16.19 14.03
N VAL A 14 2.83 17.46 13.64
CA VAL A 14 4.06 18.12 13.16
C VAL A 14 5.11 18.13 14.26
N SER A 15 4.75 18.52 15.49
CA SER A 15 5.66 18.52 16.64
C SER A 15 6.22 17.12 16.91
N GLN A 16 5.39 16.09 16.81
CA GLN A 16 5.78 14.71 17.13
C GLN A 16 6.62 14.04 16.03
N PHE A 17 6.32 14.29 14.75
CA PHE A 17 6.89 13.52 13.64
C PHE A 17 7.86 14.28 12.74
N ALA A 18 7.95 15.62 12.81
CA ALA A 18 8.82 16.38 11.91
C ALA A 18 10.30 16.00 12.04
N ALA A 19 10.83 15.90 13.26
CA ALA A 19 12.24 15.56 13.46
C ALA A 19 12.57 14.11 13.05
N PRO A 20 11.81 13.08 13.46
CA PRO A 20 12.01 11.71 12.97
C PRO A 20 11.92 11.60 11.44
N PHE A 21 10.95 12.26 10.80
CA PHE A 21 10.82 12.23 9.34
C PHE A 21 11.96 12.94 8.63
N ALA A 22 12.49 14.03 9.19
CA ALA A 22 13.68 14.69 8.65
C ALA A 22 14.90 13.78 8.67
N GLN A 23 15.07 12.95 9.72
CA GLN A 23 16.14 11.95 9.77
C GLN A 23 15.91 10.81 8.77
N LEU A 24 14.67 10.32 8.65
CA LEU A 24 14.33 9.26 7.69
C LEU A 24 14.54 9.73 6.25
N GLN A 25 14.16 10.96 5.94
CA GLN A 25 14.31 11.58 4.61
C GLN A 25 15.75 11.53 4.09
N GLN A 26 16.77 11.60 4.96
CA GLN A 26 18.17 11.52 4.56
C GLN A 26 18.54 10.17 3.94
N GLN A 27 17.76 9.13 4.21
CA GLN A 27 17.96 7.77 3.71
C GLN A 27 17.04 7.45 2.51
N VAL A 28 16.14 8.36 2.13
CA VAL A 28 15.18 8.15 1.03
C VAL A 28 15.78 8.66 -0.28
N LYS A 29 15.93 7.76 -1.26
CA LYS A 29 16.37 8.12 -2.61
C LYS A 29 15.25 8.77 -3.44
N THR A 30 14.03 8.25 -3.35
CA THR A 30 12.89 8.74 -4.12
C THR A 30 11.56 8.36 -3.47
N TYR A 31 10.51 9.13 -3.78
CA TYR A 31 9.13 8.82 -3.47
C TYR A 31 8.39 8.55 -4.79
N ASP A 32 7.96 7.31 -5.01
CA ASP A 32 7.21 6.89 -6.19
C ASP A 32 6.23 5.78 -5.77
N SER A 33 4.98 5.88 -6.21
CA SER A 33 3.90 4.94 -5.91
C SER A 33 3.63 3.93 -7.03
N ALA A 34 4.23 4.12 -8.22
CA ALA A 34 4.03 3.25 -9.37
C ALA A 34 5.31 2.50 -9.82
N ASN A 35 6.50 3.07 -9.60
CA ASN A 35 7.77 2.49 -10.10
C ASN A 35 8.73 2.03 -8.99
N GLN A 36 8.30 1.96 -7.73
CA GLN A 36 9.14 1.54 -6.60
C GLN A 36 9.89 0.24 -6.88
N LEU A 37 9.21 -0.78 -7.43
CA LEU A 37 9.83 -2.08 -7.71
C LEU A 37 10.89 -2.01 -8.81
N LYS A 38 10.78 -1.09 -9.78
CA LYS A 38 11.81 -0.93 -10.82
C LYS A 38 13.12 -0.43 -10.22
N ALA A 39 13.05 0.55 -9.32
CA ALA A 39 14.23 1.02 -8.61
C ALA A 39 14.87 -0.09 -7.76
N LEU A 40 14.06 -0.98 -7.18
CA LEU A 40 14.58 -2.12 -6.43
C LEU A 40 15.28 -3.14 -7.34
N VAL A 41 14.65 -3.49 -8.47
CA VAL A 41 15.20 -4.46 -9.45
C VAL A 41 16.46 -3.95 -10.12
N ASN A 42 16.55 -2.65 -10.40
CA ASN A 42 17.74 -2.01 -10.97
C ASN A 42 18.87 -1.82 -9.93
N GLU A 43 18.67 -2.25 -8.68
CA GLU A 43 19.57 -2.05 -7.55
C GLU A 43 19.85 -0.57 -7.22
N ASP A 44 19.01 0.34 -7.72
CA ASP A 44 19.06 1.77 -7.43
C ASP A 44 18.80 2.05 -5.95
N VAL A 45 18.04 1.19 -5.29
CA VAL A 45 17.73 1.21 -3.86
C VAL A 45 17.91 -0.18 -3.27
N LYS A 46 18.12 -0.27 -1.96
CA LYS A 46 18.26 -1.55 -1.24
C LYS A 46 16.94 -2.09 -0.69
N ALA A 47 15.98 -1.20 -0.46
CA ALA A 47 14.66 -1.54 0.02
C ALA A 47 13.63 -0.53 -0.49
N VAL A 48 12.38 -0.95 -0.55
CA VAL A 48 11.23 -0.09 -0.84
C VAL A 48 10.12 -0.33 0.17
N VAL A 49 9.34 0.72 0.44
CA VAL A 49 8.06 0.61 1.14
C VAL A 49 6.97 0.54 0.07
N ALA A 50 6.18 -0.53 0.07
CA ALA A 50 5.21 -0.80 -1.01
C ALA A 50 3.92 -1.46 -0.50
N TRP A 51 2.95 -1.60 -1.40
CA TRP A 51 1.77 -2.43 -1.19
C TRP A 51 2.11 -3.91 -1.42
N SER A 52 1.56 -4.79 -0.58
CA SER A 52 1.68 -6.24 -0.74
C SER A 52 1.23 -6.72 -2.11
N SER A 53 0.17 -6.14 -2.68
CA SER A 53 -0.33 -6.49 -4.01
C SER A 53 0.75 -6.37 -5.10
N ASP A 54 1.56 -5.32 -5.04
CA ASP A 54 2.66 -5.09 -5.96
C ASP A 54 3.79 -6.11 -5.74
N VAL A 55 4.17 -6.30 -4.47
CA VAL A 55 5.31 -7.18 -4.09
C VAL A 55 4.99 -8.66 -4.34
N VAL A 56 3.78 -9.12 -4.03
CA VAL A 56 3.35 -10.51 -4.26
C VAL A 56 3.44 -10.87 -5.74
N THR A 57 3.06 -9.95 -6.62
CA THR A 57 3.19 -10.17 -8.07
C THR A 57 4.66 -10.24 -8.52
N ALA A 58 5.57 -9.55 -7.82
CA ALA A 58 7.00 -9.59 -8.10
C ALA A 58 7.71 -10.83 -7.51
N LEU A 59 7.22 -11.38 -6.39
CA LEU A 59 7.77 -12.58 -5.74
C LEU A 59 7.69 -13.82 -6.65
N ASP A 60 6.70 -13.88 -7.54
CA ASP A 60 6.60 -14.94 -8.55
C ASP A 60 7.75 -14.88 -9.57
N ARG A 61 8.31 -13.68 -9.80
CA ARG A 61 9.38 -13.44 -10.79
C ARG A 61 10.77 -13.44 -10.17
N TYR A 62 10.91 -12.99 -8.93
CA TYR A 62 12.19 -12.79 -8.27
C TYR A 62 12.24 -13.58 -6.95
N ARG A 63 12.85 -14.78 -6.99
CA ARG A 63 12.90 -15.70 -5.82
C ARG A 63 13.70 -15.16 -4.62
N ASP A 64 14.67 -14.28 -4.88
CA ASP A 64 15.52 -13.68 -3.86
C ASP A 64 14.92 -12.41 -3.25
N LEU A 65 13.81 -11.92 -3.82
CA LEU A 65 13.03 -10.84 -3.23
C LEU A 65 12.40 -11.33 -1.93
N LYS A 66 12.58 -10.55 -0.87
CA LYS A 66 11.96 -10.76 0.43
C LYS A 66 11.03 -9.62 0.75
N MET A 67 9.98 -9.96 1.49
CA MET A 67 8.93 -9.07 1.94
C MET A 67 8.81 -9.21 3.45
N VAL A 68 8.83 -8.09 4.18
CA VAL A 68 8.73 -8.07 5.64
C VAL A 68 7.62 -7.10 6.07
N LEU A 69 6.77 -7.58 6.98
CA LEU A 69 5.82 -6.77 7.72
C LEU A 69 6.51 -6.27 9.01
N PRO A 70 6.56 -4.95 9.27
CA PRO A 70 7.12 -4.42 10.51
C PRO A 70 6.37 -4.94 11.73
N GLU A 71 7.10 -5.23 12.83
CA GLU A 71 6.52 -5.73 14.08
C GLU A 71 5.66 -4.65 14.78
N GLU A 72 5.99 -3.39 14.56
CA GLU A 72 5.27 -2.22 15.08
C GLU A 72 3.88 -2.05 14.43
N GLY A 73 3.60 -2.81 13.38
CA GLY A 73 2.36 -2.78 12.63
C GLY A 73 2.51 -2.19 11.23
N SER A 74 1.48 -2.40 10.42
CA SER A 74 1.43 -2.00 9.02
C SER A 74 0.01 -1.52 8.66
N LEU A 75 -0.14 -0.88 7.50
CA LEU A 75 -1.42 -0.30 7.10
C LEU A 75 -2.26 -1.34 6.35
N LEU A 76 -3.30 -1.87 6.99
CA LEU A 76 -4.32 -2.65 6.28
C LEU A 76 -5.26 -1.69 5.54
N SER A 77 -5.42 -1.85 4.23
CA SER A 77 -6.32 -1.02 3.43
C SER A 77 -7.32 -1.85 2.62
N ALA A 78 -8.38 -1.18 2.17
CA ALA A 78 -9.39 -1.73 1.28
C ALA A 78 -9.77 -0.68 0.23
N ASP A 79 -9.64 -1.03 -1.04
CA ASP A 79 -10.15 -0.20 -2.13
C ASP A 79 -11.64 -0.47 -2.34
N MET A 80 -12.42 0.61 -2.44
CA MET A 80 -13.88 0.53 -2.56
C MET A 80 -14.39 1.30 -3.77
N TRP A 81 -15.38 0.72 -4.46
CA TRP A 81 -16.13 1.43 -5.48
C TRP A 81 -17.08 2.45 -4.83
N VAL A 82 -17.11 3.67 -5.38
CA VAL A 82 -18.00 4.74 -4.92
C VAL A 82 -18.74 5.37 -6.09
N ARG A 83 -19.98 5.81 -5.85
CA ARG A 83 -20.71 6.68 -6.78
C ARG A 83 -20.66 8.12 -6.26
N PRO A 84 -19.99 9.05 -6.96
CA PRO A 84 -19.96 10.46 -6.57
C PRO A 84 -21.36 11.06 -6.49
N LYS A 85 -21.54 12.04 -5.59
CA LYS A 85 -22.81 12.76 -5.47
C LYS A 85 -23.11 13.49 -6.78
N GLY A 86 -24.30 13.26 -7.34
CA GLY A 86 -24.73 13.87 -8.60
C GLY A 86 -24.32 13.09 -9.86
N ALA A 87 -23.53 12.03 -9.74
CA ALA A 87 -23.24 11.14 -10.86
C ALA A 87 -24.42 10.18 -11.11
N GLN A 88 -24.81 10.03 -12.37
CA GLN A 88 -25.74 8.99 -12.80
C GLN A 88 -24.98 7.69 -13.02
N MET A 89 -25.52 6.58 -12.49
CA MET A 89 -24.99 5.25 -12.75
C MET A 89 -25.63 4.72 -14.04
N SER A 90 -24.82 4.43 -15.06
CA SER A 90 -25.35 3.81 -16.27
C SER A 90 -25.72 2.34 -15.99
N PRO A 91 -26.71 1.77 -16.73
CA PRO A 91 -27.03 0.35 -16.60
C PRO A 91 -25.82 -0.56 -16.83
N LEU A 92 -24.93 -0.19 -17.76
CA LEU A 92 -23.70 -0.93 -18.03
C LEU A 92 -22.72 -0.87 -16.84
N ALA A 93 -22.55 0.29 -16.22
CA ALA A 93 -21.68 0.42 -15.05
C ALA A 93 -22.21 -0.39 -13.86
N GLN A 94 -23.53 -0.44 -13.67
CA GLN A 94 -24.16 -1.30 -12.66
C GLN A 94 -23.90 -2.78 -12.96
N GLN A 95 -24.14 -3.23 -14.19
CA GLN A 95 -23.89 -4.63 -14.58
C GLN A 95 -22.42 -5.04 -14.42
N TRP A 96 -21.49 -4.12 -14.70
CA TRP A 96 -20.06 -4.37 -14.49
C TRP A 96 -19.71 -4.55 -13.01
N ILE A 97 -20.24 -3.67 -12.16
CA ILE A 97 -20.08 -3.76 -10.71
C ILE A 97 -20.68 -5.07 -10.17
N ASP A 98 -21.89 -5.43 -10.63
CA ASP A 98 -22.56 -6.68 -10.24
C ASP A 98 -21.75 -7.91 -10.67
N PHE A 99 -21.15 -7.87 -11.87
CA PHE A 99 -20.24 -8.92 -12.34
C PHE A 99 -19.00 -9.05 -11.45
N CYS A 100 -18.34 -7.93 -11.11
CA CYS A 100 -17.17 -7.93 -10.22
C CYS A 100 -17.48 -8.49 -8.82
N TRP A 101 -18.74 -8.49 -8.39
CA TRP A 101 -19.19 -9.03 -7.11
C TRP A 101 -19.50 -10.54 -7.14
N GLN A 102 -19.54 -11.17 -8.31
CA GLN A 102 -19.72 -12.62 -8.41
C GLN A 102 -18.51 -13.35 -7.82
N THR A 103 -18.75 -14.42 -7.05
CA THR A 103 -17.70 -15.13 -6.32
C THR A 103 -16.61 -15.68 -7.25
N GLU A 104 -17.01 -16.13 -8.44
CA GLU A 104 -16.12 -16.65 -9.48
C GLU A 104 -15.20 -15.57 -10.05
N ALA A 105 -15.68 -14.32 -10.15
CA ALA A 105 -14.88 -13.19 -10.60
C ALA A 105 -14.01 -12.60 -9.47
N ALA A 106 -14.46 -12.69 -8.22
CA ALA A 106 -13.78 -12.18 -7.04
C ALA A 106 -12.68 -13.11 -6.48
N THR A 107 -12.64 -14.37 -6.91
CA THR A 107 -11.68 -15.38 -6.44
C THR A 107 -10.69 -15.68 -7.58
N PRO A 108 -9.40 -15.31 -7.48
CA PRO A 108 -8.56 -15.41 -6.29
C PRO A 108 -7.79 -14.11 -5.99
N LYS A 109 -7.36 -13.92 -4.72
CA LYS A 109 -6.50 -12.81 -4.23
C LYS A 109 -7.20 -11.56 -3.71
N PHE A 110 -8.41 -11.66 -3.13
CA PHE A 110 -8.87 -10.62 -2.18
C PHE A 110 -8.12 -10.77 -0.84
N LEU A 111 -6.80 -10.61 -0.88
CA LEU A 111 -6.02 -10.25 0.29
C LEU A 111 -6.11 -8.74 0.36
N LEU A 112 -6.70 -8.22 1.44
CA LEU A 112 -6.69 -6.79 1.70
C LEU A 112 -5.23 -6.32 1.61
N PRO A 113 -4.90 -5.41 0.67
CA PRO A 113 -3.53 -4.98 0.50
C PRO A 113 -3.07 -4.35 1.80
N VAL A 114 -2.02 -4.93 2.36
CA VAL A 114 -1.26 -4.31 3.43
C VAL A 114 -0.21 -3.41 2.78
N GLY A 115 -0.23 -2.13 3.13
CA GLY A 115 0.75 -1.11 2.74
C GLY A 115 1.69 -0.79 3.88
N GLY A 116 2.85 -0.21 3.58
CA GLY A 116 3.91 -0.05 4.58
C GLY A 116 4.77 -1.30 4.73
N ILE A 117 4.75 -2.17 3.72
CA ILE A 117 5.59 -3.37 3.67
C ILE A 117 6.97 -3.01 3.16
N ILE A 118 8.00 -3.55 3.80
CA ILE A 118 9.38 -3.39 3.34
C ILE A 118 9.73 -4.56 2.42
N ALA A 119 10.09 -4.26 1.18
CA ALA A 119 10.57 -5.24 0.22
C ALA A 119 12.03 -4.96 -0.17
N GLY A 120 12.84 -6.01 -0.24
CA GLY A 120 14.27 -5.93 -0.53
C GLY A 120 14.81 -7.26 -1.02
N PHE A 121 15.88 -7.23 -1.83
CA PHE A 121 16.58 -8.46 -2.20
C PHE A 121 17.44 -8.94 -1.04
N SER A 122 17.37 -10.24 -0.74
CA SER A 122 18.39 -10.85 0.12
C SER A 122 19.73 -10.66 -0.58
N LYS A 123 20.72 -10.09 0.12
CA LYS A 123 22.08 -10.07 -0.41
C LYS A 123 22.51 -11.53 -0.73
N PRO A 124 23.34 -11.74 -1.77
CA PRO A 124 24.16 -12.94 -1.80
C PRO A 124 25.11 -12.98 -0.59
#